data_AF-A0A847UYY3-F1
#
_entry.id   AF-A0A847UYY3-F1
#
_cell.length_a   1.000
_cell.length_b   1.000
_cell.length_c   1.000
_cell.angle_alpha   90.00
_cell.angle_beta   90.00
_cell.angle_gamma   90.00
#
_symmetry.space_group_name_H-M   'P 1'
#
loop_
_entity.id
_entity.type
_entity.pdbx_description
1 polymer ?
#
loop_
_entity_poly.entity_id
_entity_poly.type
_entity_poly.pdbx_seq_one_letter_code
_entity_poly.pdbx_strand_id
1 'polypeptide(L)'
;MVSATYEERSVEDKSEPAGLTGPHLIEMGAWISCAPFERLLDMKIVEAAGGRAVLSMPFRIDLAQGAGLMHGGALVSLADTAVVMAIKSLVPPGTHFATISLETVFLYPVKQGVVIARARVVSQEDRIVQGQAIVYNEQERPVLEFTSTFKMARDRRIRGVVFRDSEDLGERI
;
A
#
# COMPACT_ATOMS: atom_id res chain seq x y z
N MET A 1 -30.66 18.24 -24.30
CA MET A 1 -31.58 17.29 -23.64
C MET A 1 -31.30 15.93 -24.21
N VAL A 2 -30.59 15.06 -23.48
CA VAL A 2 -30.45 13.65 -23.84
C VAL A 2 -31.12 12.88 -22.70
N SER A 3 -32.30 12.36 -22.99
CA SER A 3 -33.08 11.50 -22.10
C SER A 3 -32.50 10.10 -22.19
N ALA A 4 -31.99 9.58 -21.06
CA ALA A 4 -31.67 8.17 -20.92
C ALA A 4 -32.83 7.53 -20.15
N THR A 5 -33.65 6.76 -20.85
CA THR A 5 -34.70 5.90 -20.29
C THR A 5 -34.06 4.80 -19.45
N TYR A 6 -34.44 4.75 -18.18
CA TYR A 6 -34.04 3.73 -17.21
C TYR A 6 -35.02 2.55 -17.30
N GLU A 7 -34.55 1.38 -17.76
CA GLU A 7 -35.30 0.13 -17.62
C GLU A 7 -35.04 -0.46 -16.23
N GLU A 8 -36.09 -0.54 -15.41
CA GLU A 8 -36.06 -1.30 -14.15
C GLU A 8 -35.91 -2.79 -14.46
N ARG A 9 -34.76 -3.36 -14.13
CA ARG A 9 -34.62 -4.82 -13.99
C ARG A 9 -34.72 -5.20 -12.52
N SER A 10 -35.59 -6.19 -12.32
CA SER A 10 -35.97 -6.87 -11.09
C SER A 10 -34.81 -7.18 -10.15
N VAL A 11 -35.05 -6.89 -8.88
CA VAL A 11 -34.23 -7.27 -7.72
C VAL A 11 -34.10 -8.79 -7.67
N GLU A 12 -32.92 -9.31 -8.00
CA GLU A 12 -32.52 -10.65 -7.59
C GLU A 12 -31.89 -10.54 -6.19
N ASP A 13 -32.60 -11.09 -5.21
CA ASP A 13 -32.13 -11.36 -3.86
C ASP A 13 -30.92 -12.31 -3.92
N LYS A 14 -29.73 -11.70 -3.97
CA LYS A 14 -28.49 -12.39 -3.64
C LYS A 14 -28.26 -12.16 -2.16
N SER A 15 -28.57 -13.19 -1.36
CA SER A 15 -28.11 -13.33 0.01
C SER A 15 -26.72 -12.69 0.17
N GLU A 16 -26.63 -11.63 0.98
CA GLU A 16 -25.38 -10.88 1.17
C GLU A 16 -24.22 -11.84 1.47
N PRO A 17 -23.06 -11.73 0.79
CA PRO A 17 -21.93 -12.57 1.14
C PRO A 17 -21.51 -12.25 2.58
N ALA A 18 -21.62 -13.24 3.45
CA ALA A 18 -21.17 -13.14 4.83
C ALA A 18 -19.70 -12.68 4.90
N GLY A 19 -19.46 -11.51 5.51
CA GLY A 19 -18.11 -11.08 5.93
C GLY A 19 -17.46 -9.91 5.18
N LEU A 20 -18.19 -8.87 4.75
CA LEU A 20 -17.59 -7.73 4.00
C LEU A 20 -17.19 -6.50 4.85
N THR A 21 -17.53 -6.42 6.14
CA THR A 21 -17.35 -5.18 6.94
C THR A 21 -16.59 -5.35 8.27
N GLY A 22 -15.97 -6.52 8.49
CA GLY A 22 -15.10 -6.78 9.63
C GLY A 22 -15.80 -6.98 10.98
N PRO A 23 -15.03 -7.05 12.10
CA PRO A 23 -13.57 -7.09 12.15
C PRO A 23 -13.01 -8.37 11.52
N HIS A 24 -11.82 -8.27 10.91
CA HIS A 24 -11.12 -9.40 10.30
C HIS A 24 -9.84 -9.74 11.06
N LEU A 25 -9.53 -11.03 11.14
CA LEU A 25 -8.21 -11.50 11.55
C LEU A 25 -7.32 -11.64 10.33
N ILE A 26 -6.13 -11.05 10.38
CA ILE A 26 -5.18 -11.08 9.27
C ILE A 26 -3.93 -11.85 9.70
N GLU A 27 -3.61 -12.91 8.97
CA GLU A 27 -2.34 -13.61 9.08
C GLU A 27 -1.34 -13.06 8.05
N MET A 28 -0.15 -12.74 8.53
CA MET A 28 0.96 -12.24 7.73
C MET A 28 2.14 -13.21 7.78
N GLY A 29 2.73 -13.49 6.61
CA GLY A 29 3.84 -14.44 6.52
C GLY A 29 5.16 -13.93 7.12
N ALA A 30 5.34 -12.61 7.20
CA ALA A 30 6.50 -11.98 7.80
C ALA A 30 6.20 -10.52 8.15
N TRP A 31 7.03 -9.90 9.00
CA TRP A 31 6.94 -8.48 9.31
C TRP A 31 6.94 -7.62 8.05
N ILE A 32 7.94 -7.77 7.18
CA ILE A 32 7.99 -7.11 5.87
C ILE A 32 7.42 -8.08 4.82
N SER A 33 6.15 -7.91 4.49
CA SER A 33 5.46 -8.64 3.44
C SER A 33 4.25 -7.83 2.95
N CYS A 34 3.77 -8.10 1.73
CA CYS A 34 2.57 -7.45 1.19
C CYS A 34 1.33 -7.93 1.93
N ALA A 35 0.56 -7.02 2.53
CA ALA A 35 -0.72 -7.31 3.15
C ALA A 35 -1.83 -7.45 2.07
N PRO A 36 -3.08 -7.77 2.45
CA PRO A 36 -4.14 -8.02 1.48
C PRO A 36 -4.36 -6.89 0.47
N PHE A 37 -4.26 -5.64 0.90
CA PHE A 37 -4.44 -4.48 0.02
C PHE A 37 -3.29 -4.31 -0.98
N GLU A 38 -2.04 -4.48 -0.56
CA GLU A 38 -0.88 -4.47 -1.45
C GLU A 38 -0.94 -5.59 -2.48
N ARG A 39 -1.45 -6.77 -2.08
CA ARG A 39 -1.68 -7.90 -2.99
C ARG A 39 -2.82 -7.61 -3.98
N LEU A 40 -3.90 -6.96 -3.55
CA LEU A 40 -5.00 -6.54 -4.44
C LEU A 40 -4.48 -5.64 -5.58
N LEU A 41 -3.53 -4.76 -5.25
CA LEU A 41 -2.89 -3.84 -6.19
C LEU A 41 -1.70 -4.46 -6.95
N ASP A 42 -1.40 -5.75 -6.79
CA ASP A 42 -0.24 -6.44 -7.38
C ASP A 42 1.12 -5.79 -7.06
N MET A 43 1.25 -5.18 -5.88
CA MET A 43 2.53 -4.63 -5.44
C MET A 43 3.53 -5.73 -5.13
N LYS A 44 4.81 -5.47 -5.45
CA LYS A 44 5.94 -6.31 -5.04
C LYS A 44 6.97 -5.47 -4.30
N ILE A 45 7.45 -6.01 -3.19
CA ILE A 45 8.60 -5.46 -2.46
C ILE A 45 9.87 -5.94 -3.17
N VAL A 46 10.61 -5.02 -3.78
CA VAL A 46 11.89 -5.28 -4.44
C VAL A 46 13.02 -5.20 -3.43
N GLU A 47 12.98 -4.20 -2.54
CA GLU A 47 13.95 -3.98 -1.47
C GLU A 47 13.25 -3.32 -0.28
N ALA A 48 13.65 -3.66 0.95
CA ALA A 48 13.28 -2.93 2.16
C ALA A 48 14.36 -3.12 3.23
N ALA A 49 15.26 -2.14 3.37
CA ALA A 49 16.40 -2.22 4.28
C ALA A 49 16.91 -0.83 4.67
N GLY A 50 17.38 -0.67 5.91
CA GLY A 50 18.13 0.50 6.34
C GLY A 50 17.39 1.83 6.14
N GLY A 51 16.07 1.87 6.36
CA GLY A 51 15.26 3.07 6.20
C GLY A 51 14.94 3.41 4.75
N ARG A 52 15.15 2.49 3.82
CA ARG A 52 14.80 2.62 2.40
C ARG A 52 13.96 1.45 1.94
N ALA A 53 13.15 1.68 0.92
CA ALA A 53 12.43 0.62 0.25
C ALA A 53 12.20 0.93 -1.23
N VAL A 54 12.11 -0.14 -2.03
CA VAL A 54 11.75 -0.10 -3.45
C VAL A 54 10.59 -1.05 -3.66
N LEU A 55 9.49 -0.55 -4.20
CA LEU A 55 8.32 -1.35 -4.55
C LEU A 55 7.96 -1.16 -6.03
N SER A 56 7.39 -2.19 -6.65
CA SER A 56 6.87 -2.14 -8.01
C SER A 56 5.38 -2.43 -8.06
N MET A 57 4.65 -1.83 -9.01
CA MET A 57 3.22 -2.10 -9.24
C MET A 57 2.91 -2.06 -10.75
N PRO A 58 2.35 -3.13 -11.34
CA PRO A 58 1.96 -3.13 -12.75
C PRO A 58 0.69 -2.31 -12.98
N PHE A 59 0.58 -1.66 -14.15
CA PHE A 59 -0.69 -1.06 -14.55
C PHE A 59 -1.65 -2.11 -15.10
N ARG A 60 -2.65 -2.49 -14.29
CA ARG A 60 -3.83 -3.26 -14.71
C ARG A 60 -5.01 -2.35 -15.03
N ILE A 61 -5.90 -2.81 -15.90
CA ILE A 61 -7.14 -2.09 -16.25
C ILE A 61 -8.01 -1.81 -15.02
N ASP A 62 -8.00 -2.71 -14.03
CA ASP A 62 -8.74 -2.55 -12.78
C ASP A 62 -8.21 -1.40 -11.90
N LEU A 63 -6.99 -0.91 -12.20
CA LEU A 63 -6.37 0.23 -11.53
C LEU A 63 -6.50 1.52 -12.36
N ALA A 64 -7.24 1.49 -13.47
CA ALA A 64 -7.45 2.65 -14.31
C ALA A 64 -8.57 3.56 -13.75
N GLN A 65 -8.44 4.86 -13.97
CA GLN A 65 -9.55 5.80 -13.85
C GLN A 65 -10.28 5.94 -15.20
N GLY A 66 -11.44 6.61 -15.23
CA GLY A 66 -12.35 6.68 -16.40
C GLY A 66 -11.79 7.20 -17.73
N ALA A 67 -10.62 7.84 -17.74
CA ALA A 67 -9.89 8.27 -18.93
C ALA A 67 -8.80 7.25 -19.36
N GLY A 68 -8.76 6.06 -18.78
CA GLY A 68 -7.80 5.00 -19.13
C GLY A 68 -6.37 5.23 -18.60
N LEU A 69 -6.18 6.14 -17.65
CA LEU A 69 -4.91 6.37 -16.97
C LEU A 69 -4.87 5.60 -15.65
N MET A 70 -3.69 5.27 -15.13
CA MET A 70 -3.60 4.73 -13.77
C MET A 70 -4.23 5.71 -12.77
N HIS A 71 -5.08 5.19 -11.89
CA HIS A 71 -5.77 5.97 -10.88
C HIS A 71 -4.77 6.59 -9.91
N GLY A 72 -4.93 7.88 -9.60
CA GLY A 72 -4.01 8.59 -8.71
C GLY A 72 -3.91 7.94 -7.32
N GLY A 73 -5.03 7.45 -6.80
CA GLY A 73 -5.06 6.68 -5.55
C GLY A 73 -4.18 5.43 -5.56
N ALA A 74 -4.06 4.72 -6.69
CA ALA A 74 -3.17 3.55 -6.77
C ALA A 74 -1.69 3.97 -6.68
N LEU A 75 -1.31 5.07 -7.33
CA LEU A 75 0.04 5.65 -7.24
C LEU A 75 0.37 6.11 -5.82
N VAL A 76 -0.58 6.77 -5.15
CA VAL A 76 -0.44 7.21 -3.75
C VAL A 76 -0.32 6.01 -2.82
N SER A 77 -1.13 4.97 -3.01
CA SER A 77 -1.02 3.74 -2.24
C SER A 77 0.36 3.09 -2.39
N LEU A 78 0.90 3.00 -3.62
CA LEU A 78 2.24 2.47 -3.83
C LEU A 78 3.30 3.29 -3.09
N ALA A 79 3.22 4.63 -3.18
CA ALA A 79 4.18 5.52 -2.53
C ALA A 79 4.12 5.42 -1.00
N ASP A 80 2.92 5.45 -0.42
CA ASP A 80 2.71 5.33 1.04
C ASP A 80 3.18 3.96 1.56
N THR A 81 2.80 2.86 0.88
CA THR A 81 3.27 1.52 1.22
C THR A 81 4.79 1.43 1.13
N ALA A 82 5.43 2.05 0.14
CA ALA A 82 6.89 2.06 0.04
C ALA A 82 7.53 2.76 1.25
N VAL A 83 6.98 3.90 1.71
CA VAL A 83 7.44 4.55 2.94
C VAL A 83 7.19 3.67 4.17
N VAL A 84 6.04 2.99 4.26
CA VAL A 84 5.75 2.03 5.33
C VAL A 84 6.80 0.93 5.39
N MET A 85 7.19 0.34 4.25
CA MET A 85 8.22 -0.71 4.22
C MET A 85 9.60 -0.16 4.61
N ALA A 86 9.92 1.07 4.22
CA ALA A 86 11.13 1.76 4.66
C ALA A 86 11.14 1.93 6.19
N ILE A 87 10.03 2.34 6.82
CA ILE A 87 9.89 2.46 8.27
C ILE A 87 10.02 1.09 8.95
N LYS A 88 9.33 0.06 8.43
CA LYS A 88 9.37 -1.32 8.96
C LYS A 88 10.77 -1.91 8.97
N SER A 89 11.66 -1.46 8.09
CA SER A 89 13.07 -1.87 8.05
C SER A 89 13.95 -1.26 9.16
N LEU A 90 13.46 -0.25 9.88
CA LEU A 90 14.17 0.42 10.99
C LEU A 90 13.62 0.07 12.37
N VAL A 91 12.34 -0.29 12.45
CA VAL A 91 11.66 -0.50 13.73
C VAL A 91 11.50 -1.99 14.03
N PRO A 92 11.45 -2.39 15.32
CA PRO A 92 11.21 -3.78 15.68
C PRO A 92 9.91 -4.33 15.09
N PRO A 93 9.87 -5.62 14.70
CA PRO A 93 8.63 -6.28 14.34
C PRO A 93 7.51 -6.10 15.35
N GLY A 94 6.28 -5.94 14.86
CA GLY A 94 5.09 -5.69 15.67
C GLY A 94 4.87 -4.23 16.08
N THR A 95 5.81 -3.32 15.81
CA THR A 95 5.65 -1.89 16.13
C THR A 95 4.42 -1.29 15.45
N HIS A 96 3.48 -0.74 16.23
CA HIS A 96 2.29 -0.10 15.68
C HIS A 96 2.53 1.38 15.35
N PHE A 97 2.23 1.76 14.11
CA PHE A 97 2.29 3.13 13.63
C PHE A 97 1.29 3.31 12.47
N ALA A 98 0.88 4.55 12.23
CA ALA A 98 -0.07 4.87 11.16
C ALA A 98 0.27 6.20 10.50
N THR A 99 -0.04 6.34 9.22
CA THR A 99 0.02 7.61 8.50
C THR A 99 -0.97 8.60 9.13
N ILE A 100 -0.52 9.81 9.48
CA ILE A 100 -1.36 10.87 10.04
C ILE A 100 -1.54 12.05 9.07
N SER A 101 -0.62 12.21 8.13
CA SER A 101 -0.73 13.15 7.01
C SER A 101 0.14 12.69 5.85
N LEU A 102 -0.27 13.06 4.64
CA LEU A 102 0.51 12.88 3.43
C LEU A 102 0.22 14.01 2.45
N GLU A 103 1.17 14.29 1.58
CA GLU A 103 1.06 15.24 0.48
C GLU A 103 1.71 14.62 -0.77
N THR A 104 1.11 14.86 -1.93
CA THR A 104 1.52 14.27 -3.20
C THR A 104 1.40 15.28 -4.33
N VAL A 105 2.39 15.30 -5.21
CA VAL A 105 2.38 16.07 -6.46
C VAL A 105 2.39 15.09 -7.63
N PHE A 106 1.34 15.12 -8.45
CA PHE A 106 1.26 14.34 -9.69
C PHE A 106 1.97 15.08 -10.83
N LEU A 107 3.05 14.50 -11.35
CA LEU A 107 3.89 15.14 -12.37
C LEU A 107 3.46 14.75 -13.78
N TYR A 108 3.20 13.45 -14.02
CA TYR A 108 2.86 12.93 -15.34
C TYR A 108 1.89 11.74 -15.27
N PRO A 109 1.04 11.55 -16.29
CA PRO A 109 0.13 10.42 -16.33
C PRO A 109 0.87 9.11 -16.63
N VAL A 110 0.40 8.02 -16.03
CA VAL A 110 0.84 6.65 -16.34
C VAL A 110 -0.21 5.97 -17.21
N LYS A 111 0.21 5.47 -18.38
CA LYS A 111 -0.68 4.89 -19.40
C LYS A 111 -0.46 3.40 -19.62
N GLN A 112 0.68 2.87 -19.19
CA GLN A 112 1.08 1.48 -19.40
C GLN A 112 2.25 1.12 -18.49
N GLY A 113 2.63 -0.16 -18.53
CA GLY A 113 3.88 -0.65 -17.96
C GLY A 113 3.82 -0.87 -16.46
N VAL A 114 4.99 -0.82 -15.83
CA VAL A 114 5.18 -1.01 -14.39
C VAL A 114 5.72 0.28 -13.80
N VAL A 115 5.17 0.70 -12.66
CA VAL A 115 5.70 1.83 -11.89
C VAL A 115 6.54 1.35 -10.73
N ILE A 116 7.59 2.11 -10.39
CA ILE A 116 8.52 1.82 -9.31
C ILE A 116 8.50 2.97 -8.32
N ALA A 117 8.16 2.70 -7.05
CA ALA A 117 8.33 3.66 -5.97
C ALA A 117 9.65 3.44 -5.25
N ARG A 118 10.43 4.51 -5.10
CA ARG A 118 11.65 4.55 -4.28
C ARG A 118 11.39 5.43 -3.09
N ALA A 119 11.46 4.85 -1.89
CA ALA A 119 11.11 5.51 -0.64
C ALA A 119 12.27 5.53 0.36
N ARG A 120 12.26 6.53 1.23
CA ARG A 120 13.18 6.63 2.36
C ARG A 120 12.53 7.31 3.57
N VAL A 121 12.98 6.95 4.77
CA VAL A 121 12.75 7.71 5.99
C VAL A 121 13.66 8.95 5.98
N VAL A 122 13.09 10.11 6.27
CA VAL A 122 13.79 11.40 6.31
C VAL A 122 14.21 11.77 7.72
N SER A 123 13.31 11.59 8.69
CA SER A 123 13.56 11.89 10.10
C SER A 123 12.71 11.00 10.99
N GLN A 124 13.17 10.83 12.22
CA GLN A 124 12.42 10.18 13.29
C GLN A 124 12.69 10.94 14.58
N GLU A 125 11.64 11.57 15.13
CA GLU A 125 11.69 12.39 16.34
C GLU A 125 10.53 12.02 17.27
N ASP A 126 10.85 11.63 18.52
CA ASP A 126 9.89 11.04 19.46
C ASP A 126 9.09 9.89 18.82
N ARG A 127 7.83 10.14 18.49
CA ARG A 127 6.89 9.19 17.89
C ARG A 127 6.45 9.62 16.50
N ILE A 128 7.12 10.60 15.91
CA ILE A 128 6.84 11.11 14.59
C ILE A 128 7.95 10.64 13.64
N VAL A 129 7.54 10.02 12.54
CA VAL A 129 8.45 9.58 11.48
C VAL A 129 8.04 10.26 10.19
N GLN A 130 8.96 10.95 9.54
CA GLN A 130 8.72 11.55 8.23
C GLN A 130 9.36 10.69 7.16
N GLY A 131 8.65 10.50 6.05
CA GLY A 131 9.15 9.75 4.92
C GLY A 131 8.77 10.39 3.59
N GLN A 132 9.52 10.02 2.56
CA GLN A 132 9.35 10.51 1.22
C GLN A 132 9.47 9.38 0.22
N ALA A 133 8.78 9.51 -0.91
CA ALA A 133 8.94 8.62 -2.04
C ALA A 133 8.83 9.38 -3.36
N ILE A 134 9.46 8.83 -4.40
CA ILE A 134 9.23 9.22 -5.79
C ILE A 134 8.81 7.97 -6.55
N VAL A 135 7.74 8.09 -7.33
CA VAL A 135 7.27 7.04 -8.23
C VAL A 135 7.77 7.33 -9.63
N TYR A 136 8.33 6.32 -10.27
CA TYR A 136 8.86 6.37 -11.64
C TYR A 136 8.06 5.45 -12.55
N ASN A 137 7.92 5.80 -13.82
CA ASN A 137 7.40 4.89 -14.85
C ASN A 137 8.53 4.00 -15.42
N GLU A 138 8.19 3.15 -16.41
CA GLU A 138 9.13 2.24 -17.09
C GLU A 138 10.30 2.93 -17.81
N GLN A 139 10.20 4.25 -18.05
CA GLN A 139 11.24 5.06 -18.69
C GLN A 139 12.10 5.81 -17.66
N GLU A 140 12.03 5.44 -16.37
CA GLU A 140 12.70 6.13 -15.27
C GLU A 140 12.31 7.62 -15.15
N ARG A 141 11.13 8.00 -15.65
CA ARG A 141 10.58 9.35 -15.50
C ARG A 141 9.79 9.44 -14.20
N PRO A 142 10.06 10.44 -13.33
CA PRO A 142 9.26 10.64 -12.13
C PRO A 142 7.84 11.05 -12.51
N VAL A 143 6.84 10.36 -11.96
CA VAL A 143 5.41 10.59 -12.23
C VAL A 143 4.65 11.10 -11.00
N LEU A 144 5.18 10.85 -9.80
CA LEU A 144 4.61 11.31 -8.53
C LEU A 144 5.70 11.56 -7.50
N GLU A 145 5.61 12.70 -6.81
CA GLU A 145 6.37 12.99 -5.59
C GLU A 145 5.46 12.85 -4.38
N PHE A 146 5.98 12.26 -3.30
CA PHE A 146 5.22 11.92 -2.11
C PHE A 146 5.98 12.29 -0.85
N THR A 147 5.29 12.90 0.10
CA THR A 147 5.78 13.10 1.47
C THR A 147 4.70 12.66 2.46
N SER A 148 5.13 12.16 3.63
CA SER A 148 4.20 11.62 4.63
C SER A 148 4.76 11.76 6.04
N THR A 149 3.84 11.83 6.98
CA THR A 149 4.11 11.79 8.42
C THR A 149 3.38 10.61 9.04
N PHE A 150 4.12 9.79 9.78
CA PHE A 150 3.59 8.67 10.54
C PHE A 150 3.71 8.93 12.03
N LYS A 151 2.77 8.39 12.80
CA LYS A 151 2.78 8.44 14.25
C LYS A 151 2.87 7.04 14.84
N MET A 152 3.89 6.81 15.66
CA MET A 152 4.04 5.59 16.46
C MET A 152 3.06 5.59 17.63
N ALA A 153 2.36 4.48 17.80
CA ALA A 153 1.45 4.32 18.93
C ALA A 153 2.21 4.11 20.25
N ARG A 154 1.56 4.49 21.37
CA ARG A 154 2.12 4.25 22.71
C ARG A 154 2.05 2.77 23.10
N ASP A 155 0.96 2.11 22.73
CA ASP A 155 0.78 0.68 22.94
C ASP A 155 1.27 -0.07 21.69
N ARG A 156 2.16 -1.03 21.92
CA ARG A 156 2.95 -1.69 20.87
C ARG A 156 2.21 -2.85 20.19
N ARG A 157 1.03 -3.25 20.66
CA ARG A 157 0.34 -4.46 20.13
C ARG A 157 -0.80 -4.10 19.18
N ILE A 158 -0.65 -4.50 17.92
CA ILE A 158 -1.74 -4.53 16.94
C ILE A 158 -2.70 -5.66 17.34
N ARG A 159 -3.97 -5.35 17.59
CA ARG A 159 -4.98 -6.39 17.86
C ARG A 159 -5.46 -6.99 16.53
N GLY A 160 -5.51 -8.31 16.43
CA GLY A 160 -6.07 -9.02 15.28
C GLY A 160 -5.12 -9.27 14.10
N VAL A 161 -3.83 -8.98 14.24
CA VAL A 161 -2.79 -9.35 13.26
C VAL A 161 -1.80 -10.31 13.90
N VAL A 162 -1.56 -11.45 13.24
CA VAL A 162 -0.56 -12.45 13.67
C VAL A 162 0.51 -12.55 12.59
N PHE A 163 1.77 -12.45 13.00
CA PHE A 163 2.93 -12.71 12.14
C PHE A 163 3.42 -14.13 12.42
N ARG A 164 3.71 -14.90 11.37
CA ARG A 164 4.45 -16.15 11.54
C ARG A 164 5.93 -15.82 11.73
N ASP A 165 6.53 -16.31 12.81
CA ASP A 165 7.97 -16.16 13.03
C ASP A 165 8.76 -16.99 12.01
N SER A 166 9.85 -16.43 11.51
CA SER A 166 10.76 -17.11 10.57
C SER A 166 11.56 -18.26 11.21
N GLU A 167 11.44 -18.48 12.52
CA GLU A 167 12.15 -19.53 13.26
C GLU A 167 11.47 -20.92 13.15
N ASP A 168 10.23 -21.01 12.67
CA ASP A 168 9.46 -22.27 12.58
C ASP A 168 9.81 -23.18 11.36
N LEU A 169 10.88 -22.85 10.63
CA LEU A 169 11.39 -23.65 9.51
C LEU A 169 12.56 -24.58 9.88
N GLY A 170 12.93 -24.65 11.16
CA GLY A 170 14.02 -25.48 11.65
C GLY A 170 13.56 -26.52 12.66
N GLU A 171 12.77 -27.51 12.25
CA GLU A 171 12.74 -28.88 12.81
C GLU A 171 11.62 -29.70 12.16
N ARG A 172 11.91 -30.26 10.99
CA ARG A 172 11.32 -31.54 10.57
C ARG A 172 12.45 -32.42 10.08
N ILE A 173 12.98 -33.20 11.03
CA ILE A 173 13.81 -34.39 10.80
C ILE A 173 13.00 -35.41 10.01
#